data_AF-A0AAX3N1Q2-F1
#
_entry.id   AF-A0AAX3N1Q2-F1
#
_cell.length_a   1.000
_cell.length_b   1.000
_cell.length_c   1.000
_cell.angle_alpha   90.00
_cell.angle_beta   90.00
_cell.angle_gamma   90.00
#
_symmetry.space_group_name_H-M   'P 1'
#
loop_
_entity.id
_entity.type
_entity.pdbx_description
1 polymer ?
#
loop_
_entity_poly.entity_id
_entity_poly.type
_entity_poly.pdbx_seq_one_letter_code
_entity_poly.pdbx_strand_id
1 'polypeptide(L)'
;MKFYKSHHFILSIMIIFPLVLIGCSEKNSSEELTLHVGNKYNLSSNYADNIENNFNFFSLIINIDNVNEAFYYSEGFITTNDDDYNVMLEEALRNLYNDQEAYLDKIFLINKEIRESILYLNDYLERAAETQSLEVKWDLLRDKLKDLNTLLISNDSSHFSLYNLISYPEDWINKEDIYQVKLNEINSIVYAIKELSIAE
;
A
#
# COMPACT_ATOMS: atom_id res chain seq x y z
N MET A 1 -33.99 16.93 19.69
CA MET A 1 -33.75 15.62 20.32
C MET A 1 -34.57 14.57 19.58
N LYS A 2 -33.93 13.84 18.66
CA LYS A 2 -34.48 12.63 18.02
C LYS A 2 -33.29 11.68 17.80
N PHE A 3 -33.29 10.59 18.56
CA PHE A 3 -32.43 9.44 18.37
C PHE A 3 -32.90 8.67 17.13
N TYR A 4 -31.96 8.22 16.29
CA TYR A 4 -32.20 7.07 15.42
C TYR A 4 -31.03 6.09 15.52
N LYS A 5 -31.44 4.82 15.52
CA LYS A 5 -30.75 3.62 15.98
C LYS A 5 -29.61 3.19 15.05
N SER A 6 -28.58 2.64 15.71
CA SER A 6 -27.68 1.58 15.24
C SER A 6 -28.33 0.62 14.25
N HIS A 7 -27.66 0.37 13.12
CA HIS A 7 -27.67 -0.90 12.40
C HIS A 7 -26.23 -1.28 12.11
N HIS A 8 -25.78 -2.35 12.77
CA HIS A 8 -24.60 -3.11 12.42
C HIS A 8 -24.70 -3.61 10.98
N PHE A 9 -23.66 -3.38 10.18
CA PHE A 9 -23.38 -4.17 8.99
C PHE A 9 -21.95 -4.69 9.11
N ILE A 10 -21.82 -5.88 9.71
CA ILE A 10 -20.62 -6.70 9.56
C ILE A 10 -20.87 -7.47 8.26
N LEU A 11 -20.25 -7.03 7.16
CA LEU A 11 -20.17 -7.84 5.96
C LEU A 11 -18.87 -8.64 6.03
N SER A 12 -18.98 -9.89 6.50
CA SER A 12 -17.92 -10.87 6.37
C SER A 12 -17.74 -11.20 4.88
N ILE A 13 -16.66 -10.72 4.27
CA ILE A 13 -16.24 -11.15 2.94
C ILE A 13 -15.45 -12.44 3.13
N MET A 14 -16.09 -13.58 2.86
CA MET A 14 -15.40 -14.84 2.58
C MET A 14 -14.65 -14.67 1.26
N ILE A 15 -13.33 -14.54 1.32
CA ILE A 15 -12.47 -14.65 0.15
C ILE A 15 -12.39 -16.14 -0.22
N ILE A 16 -12.90 -16.49 -1.40
CA ILE A 16 -12.78 -17.82 -1.99
C ILE A 16 -11.42 -17.87 -2.69
N PHE A 17 -10.46 -18.61 -2.13
CA PHE A 17 -9.25 -19.01 -2.85
C PHE A 17 -9.58 -20.12 -3.87
N PRO A 18 -9.33 -19.94 -5.17
CA PRO A 18 -9.34 -21.07 -6.09
C PRO A 18 -8.02 -21.85 -5.94
N LEU A 19 -8.08 -23.04 -5.35
CA LEU A 19 -7.05 -24.07 -5.54
C LEU A 19 -7.01 -24.44 -7.03
N VAL A 20 -5.90 -24.19 -7.73
CA VAL A 20 -5.66 -24.77 -9.06
C VAL A 20 -4.26 -25.38 -9.13
N LEU A 21 -4.25 -26.66 -9.52
CA LEU A 21 -3.11 -27.53 -9.71
C LEU A 21 -2.12 -26.98 -10.74
N ILE A 22 -0.84 -26.96 -10.38
CA ILE A 22 0.28 -26.72 -11.31
C ILE A 22 0.52 -28.00 -12.12
N GLY A 23 0.13 -27.97 -13.39
CA GLY A 23 0.62 -28.90 -14.41
C GLY A 23 1.72 -28.19 -15.22
N CYS A 24 2.93 -28.74 -15.24
CA CYS A 24 4.06 -28.22 -16.00
C CYS A 24 3.75 -28.16 -17.51
N SER A 25 3.90 -26.98 -18.12
CA SER A 25 4.05 -26.81 -19.56
C SER A 25 5.00 -25.64 -19.82
N GLU A 26 6.24 -25.93 -20.22
CA GLU A 26 7.18 -24.95 -20.76
C GLU A 26 6.77 -24.60 -22.19
N LYS A 27 5.91 -23.58 -22.37
CA LYS A 27 5.87 -22.72 -23.58
C LYS A 27 4.79 -21.63 -23.44
N ASN A 28 5.24 -20.38 -23.57
CA ASN A 28 4.49 -19.10 -23.61
C ASN A 28 4.09 -18.50 -22.24
N SER A 29 5.07 -18.20 -21.40
CA SER A 29 4.85 -17.57 -20.09
C SER A 29 4.18 -16.19 -20.16
N SER A 30 4.39 -15.37 -21.18
CA SER A 30 3.80 -14.02 -21.22
C SER A 30 2.32 -13.99 -21.64
N GLU A 31 1.91 -14.90 -22.53
CA GLU A 31 0.50 -15.04 -22.97
C GLU A 31 -0.34 -15.77 -21.92
N GLU A 32 0.21 -16.77 -21.21
CA GLU A 32 -0.48 -17.43 -20.11
C GLU A 32 -0.65 -16.52 -18.88
N LEU A 33 0.33 -15.66 -18.56
CA LEU A 33 0.20 -14.66 -17.48
C LEU A 33 -0.90 -13.63 -17.78
N THR A 34 -1.00 -13.14 -19.03
CA THR A 34 -2.10 -12.24 -19.41
C THR A 34 -3.46 -12.96 -19.42
N LEU A 35 -3.50 -14.27 -19.71
CA LEU A 35 -4.73 -15.05 -19.64
C LEU A 35 -5.16 -15.35 -18.19
N HIS A 36 -4.22 -15.43 -17.25
CA HIS A 36 -4.48 -15.81 -15.85
C HIS A 36 -4.76 -14.62 -14.92
N VAL A 37 -4.28 -13.40 -15.25
CA VAL A 37 -4.34 -12.25 -14.32
C VAL A 37 -5.36 -11.17 -14.74
N GLY A 38 -6.09 -11.36 -15.85
CA GLY A 38 -7.24 -10.55 -16.22
C GLY A 38 -6.92 -9.32 -17.09
N ASN A 39 -7.97 -8.62 -17.55
CA ASN A 39 -7.87 -7.44 -18.43
C ASN A 39 -7.03 -6.31 -17.77
N LYS A 40 -6.50 -5.37 -18.57
CA LYS A 40 -5.70 -4.19 -18.15
C LYS A 40 -6.22 -3.50 -16.89
N TYR A 41 -7.53 -3.28 -16.83
CA TYR A 41 -8.19 -2.67 -15.66
C TYR A 41 -8.07 -3.51 -14.39
N ASN A 42 -8.13 -4.84 -14.50
CA ASN A 42 -7.99 -5.74 -13.36
C ASN A 42 -6.56 -5.74 -12.85
N LEU A 43 -5.55 -5.74 -13.72
CA LEU A 43 -4.15 -5.68 -13.31
C LEU A 43 -3.82 -4.39 -12.56
N SER A 44 -4.21 -3.24 -13.13
CA SER A 44 -4.04 -1.93 -12.48
C SER A 44 -4.77 -1.85 -11.14
N SER A 45 -6.04 -2.32 -11.09
CA SER A 45 -6.83 -2.29 -9.84
C SER A 45 -6.26 -3.24 -8.79
N ASN A 46 -5.90 -4.47 -9.14
CA ASN A 46 -5.32 -5.43 -8.21
C ASN A 46 -4.02 -4.91 -7.60
N TYR A 47 -3.19 -4.19 -8.37
CA TYR A 47 -2.01 -3.53 -7.80
C TYR A 47 -2.40 -2.35 -6.91
N ALA A 48 -3.39 -1.56 -7.32
CA ALA A 48 -3.90 -0.43 -6.55
C ALA A 48 -4.48 -0.84 -5.19
N ASP A 49 -5.06 -2.03 -5.08
CA ASP A 49 -5.56 -2.59 -3.83
C ASP A 49 -4.46 -2.68 -2.76
N ASN A 50 -3.18 -2.83 -3.14
CA ASN A 50 -2.08 -2.77 -2.19
C ASN A 50 -1.86 -1.37 -1.60
N ILE A 51 -2.04 -0.34 -2.41
CA ILE A 51 -1.99 1.04 -1.94
C ILE A 51 -3.17 1.32 -1.01
N GLU A 52 -4.35 0.76 -1.32
CA GLU A 52 -5.51 0.81 -0.44
C GLU A 52 -5.29 0.06 0.89
N ASN A 53 -4.65 -1.11 0.85
CA ASN A 53 -4.27 -1.84 2.05
C ASN A 53 -3.31 -1.03 2.94
N ASN A 54 -2.31 -0.38 2.35
CA ASN A 54 -1.41 0.53 3.07
C ASN A 54 -2.18 1.74 3.66
N PHE A 55 -3.11 2.32 2.90
CA PHE A 55 -3.98 3.40 3.40
C PHE A 55 -4.81 2.96 4.61
N ASN A 56 -5.43 1.77 4.53
CA ASN A 56 -6.23 1.22 5.61
C ASN A 56 -5.38 0.93 6.85
N PHE A 57 -4.17 0.39 6.65
CA PHE A 57 -3.20 0.18 7.72
C PHE A 57 -2.87 1.49 8.45
N PHE A 58 -2.46 2.53 7.72
CA PHE A 58 -2.11 3.81 8.32
C PHE A 58 -3.32 4.46 9.01
N SER A 59 -4.48 4.44 8.36
CA SER A 59 -5.72 4.97 8.93
C SER A 59 -6.07 4.35 10.28
N LEU A 60 -5.81 3.06 10.46
CA LEU A 60 -6.08 2.37 11.72
C LEU A 60 -4.98 2.62 12.75
N ILE A 61 -3.71 2.40 12.38
CA ILE A 61 -2.60 2.44 13.34
C ILE A 61 -2.39 3.83 13.95
N ILE A 62 -2.67 4.91 13.22
CA ILE A 62 -2.60 6.30 13.72
C ILE A 62 -3.52 6.52 14.92
N ASN A 63 -4.61 5.75 15.04
CA ASN A 63 -5.60 5.90 16.10
C ASN A 63 -5.38 4.95 17.29
N ILE A 64 -4.29 4.17 17.28
CA ILE A 64 -3.97 3.24 18.37
C ILE A 64 -3.05 3.96 19.37
N ASP A 65 -3.50 4.05 20.63
CA ASP A 65 -2.74 4.64 21.73
C ASP A 65 -2.01 3.59 22.58
N ASN A 66 -2.39 2.32 22.48
CA ASN A 66 -1.75 1.24 23.22
C ASN A 66 -0.60 0.64 22.41
N VAL A 67 0.60 0.62 22.99
CA VAL A 67 1.81 0.16 22.29
C VAL A 67 1.75 -1.29 21.84
N ASN A 68 1.23 -2.19 22.68
CA ASN A 68 1.12 -3.60 22.34
C ASN A 68 0.07 -3.84 21.25
N GLU A 69 -1.04 -3.10 21.31
CA GLU A 69 -2.08 -3.15 20.27
C GLU A 69 -1.53 -2.66 18.93
N ALA A 70 -0.78 -1.56 18.92
CA ALA A 70 -0.16 -1.03 17.70
C ALA A 70 0.86 -2.03 17.11
N PHE A 71 1.71 -2.61 17.96
CA PHE A 71 2.67 -3.64 17.56
C PHE A 71 1.97 -4.87 16.98
N TYR A 72 1.01 -5.47 17.67
CA TYR A 72 0.31 -6.66 17.17
C TYR A 72 -0.50 -6.39 15.91
N TYR A 73 -1.07 -5.19 15.78
CA TYR A 73 -1.74 -4.78 14.56
C TYR A 73 -0.76 -4.70 13.37
N SER A 74 0.42 -4.14 13.60
CA SER A 74 1.51 -4.07 12.61
C SER A 74 2.02 -5.44 12.20
N GLU A 75 2.28 -6.34 13.16
CA GLU A 75 2.67 -7.73 12.89
C GLU A 75 1.60 -8.48 12.07
N GLY A 76 0.32 -8.33 12.43
CA GLY A 76 -0.79 -8.93 11.69
C GLY A 76 -0.88 -8.43 10.25
N PHE A 77 -0.60 -7.15 10.01
CA PHE A 77 -0.55 -6.58 8.67
C PHE A 77 0.62 -7.13 7.85
N ILE A 78 1.82 -7.18 8.41
CA ILE A 78 3.02 -7.67 7.71
C ILE A 78 2.87 -9.15 7.32
N THR A 79 2.36 -9.97 8.23
CA THR A 79 2.20 -11.42 7.98
C THR A 79 1.14 -11.78 6.94
N THR A 80 0.22 -10.87 6.64
CA THR A 80 -0.87 -11.09 5.68
C THR A 80 -0.61 -10.48 4.30
N ASN A 81 0.46 -9.69 4.16
CA ASN A 81 0.81 -9.03 2.89
C ASN A 81 1.81 -9.89 2.11
N ASP A 82 1.45 -10.28 0.88
CA ASP A 82 2.23 -11.16 0.02
C ASP A 82 3.06 -10.34 -0.98
N ASP A 83 4.37 -10.24 -0.72
CA ASP A 83 5.31 -9.53 -1.61
C ASP A 83 5.52 -10.24 -2.95
N ASP A 84 5.39 -11.58 -3.02
CA ASP A 84 5.60 -12.32 -4.27
C ASP A 84 4.47 -12.04 -5.27
N TYR A 85 3.23 -11.97 -4.79
CA TYR A 85 2.08 -11.57 -5.61
C TYR A 85 2.25 -10.15 -6.19
N ASN A 86 2.80 -9.24 -5.39
CA ASN A 86 3.05 -7.86 -5.82
C ASN A 86 4.10 -7.78 -6.93
N VAL A 87 5.21 -8.52 -6.81
CA VAL A 87 6.23 -8.59 -7.86
C VAL A 87 5.65 -9.13 -9.16
N MET A 88 4.81 -10.17 -9.10
CA MET A 88 4.13 -10.71 -10.27
C MET A 88 3.24 -9.66 -10.96
N LEU A 89 2.52 -8.84 -10.19
CA LEU A 89 1.70 -7.75 -10.74
C LEU A 89 2.56 -6.66 -11.39
N GLU A 90 3.71 -6.29 -10.79
CA GLU A 90 4.63 -5.30 -11.36
C GLU A 90 5.17 -5.76 -12.72
N GLU A 91 5.58 -7.03 -12.84
CA GLU A 91 6.03 -7.61 -14.10
C GLU A 91 4.92 -7.63 -15.16
N ALA A 92 3.71 -8.01 -14.79
CA ALA A 92 2.56 -8.02 -15.70
C ALA A 92 2.22 -6.60 -16.20
N LEU A 93 2.28 -5.60 -15.31
CA LEU A 93 2.05 -4.20 -15.67
C LEU A 93 3.16 -3.63 -16.57
N ARG A 94 4.43 -3.95 -16.33
CA ARG A 94 5.53 -3.57 -17.24
C ARG A 94 5.32 -4.12 -18.64
N ASN A 95 4.97 -5.40 -18.75
CA ASN A 95 4.69 -6.03 -20.03
C ASN A 95 3.50 -5.38 -20.77
N LEU A 96 2.49 -4.94 -20.01
CA LEU A 96 1.29 -4.31 -20.55
C LEU A 96 1.50 -2.86 -21.00
N TYR A 97 2.35 -2.11 -20.28
CA TYR A 97 2.69 -0.71 -20.55
C TYR A 97 4.18 -0.60 -20.90
N ASN A 98 4.65 -1.43 -21.84
CA ASN A 98 6.06 -1.59 -22.17
C ASN A 98 6.74 -0.31 -22.71
N ASP A 99 5.99 0.60 -23.31
CA ASP A 99 6.46 1.91 -23.76
C ASP A 99 6.55 2.94 -22.62
N GLN A 100 6.11 2.56 -21.43
CA GLN A 100 5.93 3.43 -20.26
C GLN A 100 6.52 2.84 -18.98
N GLU A 101 7.48 1.93 -19.10
CA GLU A 101 8.13 1.28 -17.96
C GLU A 101 8.69 2.31 -16.96
N ALA A 102 9.29 3.40 -17.45
CA ALA A 102 9.82 4.46 -16.60
C ALA A 102 8.76 5.18 -15.74
N TYR A 103 7.50 5.25 -16.21
CA TYR A 103 6.38 5.77 -15.43
C TYR A 103 6.03 4.81 -14.29
N LEU A 104 5.88 3.52 -14.62
CA LEU A 104 5.51 2.47 -13.68
C LEU A 104 6.60 2.23 -12.62
N ASP A 105 7.87 2.20 -13.02
CA ASP A 105 9.00 1.93 -12.13
C ASP A 105 9.11 2.94 -10.99
N LYS A 106 8.77 4.21 -11.24
CA LYS A 106 8.72 5.24 -10.21
C LYS A 106 7.63 4.96 -9.17
N ILE A 107 6.46 4.51 -9.63
CA ILE A 107 5.33 4.17 -8.76
C ILE A 107 5.67 2.93 -7.92
N PHE A 108 6.21 1.89 -8.56
CA PHE A 108 6.58 0.64 -7.89
C PHE A 108 7.66 0.86 -6.84
N LEU A 109 8.68 1.65 -7.16
CA LEU A 109 9.71 2.02 -6.21
C LEU A 109 9.11 2.73 -4.99
N ILE A 110 8.25 3.73 -5.19
CA ILE A 110 7.62 4.45 -4.09
C ILE A 110 6.73 3.54 -3.24
N ASN A 111 5.95 2.65 -3.86
CA ASN A 111 5.12 1.69 -3.14
C ASN A 111 5.98 0.71 -2.31
N LYS A 112 7.10 0.25 -2.86
CA LYS A 112 8.08 -0.56 -2.13
C LYS A 112 8.66 0.19 -0.93
N GLU A 113 9.06 1.44 -1.10
CA GLU A 113 9.59 2.29 -0.02
C GLU A 113 8.56 2.50 1.10
N ILE A 114 7.27 2.64 0.75
CA ILE A 114 6.17 2.67 1.73
C ILE A 114 6.10 1.35 2.50
N ARG A 115 6.09 0.20 1.82
CA ARG A 115 6.06 -1.12 2.50
C ARG A 115 7.27 -1.30 3.41
N GLU A 116 8.47 -0.93 2.98
CA GLU A 116 9.65 -0.99 3.83
C GLU A 116 9.50 -0.09 5.06
N SER A 117 8.91 1.10 4.94
CA SER A 117 8.69 1.98 6.10
C SER A 117 7.76 1.37 7.16
N ILE A 118 6.84 0.49 6.75
CA ILE A 118 5.98 -0.28 7.66
C ILE A 118 6.82 -1.26 8.48
N LEU A 119 7.83 -1.89 7.88
CA LEU A 119 8.76 -2.76 8.62
C LEU A 119 9.55 -1.96 9.66
N TYR A 120 10.07 -0.78 9.29
CA TYR A 120 10.74 0.10 10.25
C TYR A 120 9.81 0.54 11.39
N LEU A 121 8.57 0.88 11.06
CA LEU A 121 7.54 1.22 12.05
C LEU A 121 7.27 0.06 13.01
N ASN A 122 7.20 -1.16 12.49
CA ASN A 122 7.00 -2.37 13.28
C ASN A 122 8.15 -2.59 14.27
N ASP A 123 9.39 -2.47 13.79
CA ASP A 123 10.59 -2.61 14.64
C ASP A 123 10.59 -1.57 15.78
N TYR A 124 10.16 -0.34 15.49
CA TYR A 124 9.98 0.70 16.52
C TYR A 124 8.94 0.29 17.56
N LEU A 125 7.79 -0.21 17.10
CA LEU A 125 6.69 -0.63 17.97
C LEU A 125 7.07 -1.84 18.83
N GLU A 126 7.88 -2.76 18.31
CA GLU A 126 8.44 -3.89 19.07
C GLU A 126 9.29 -3.40 20.25
N ARG A 127 10.27 -2.52 19.99
CA ARG A 127 11.11 -1.92 21.04
C ARG A 127 10.28 -1.13 22.06
N ALA A 128 9.29 -0.39 21.60
CA ALA A 128 8.38 0.36 22.46
C ALA A 128 7.52 -0.60 23.33
N ALA A 129 7.11 -1.76 22.80
CA ALA A 129 6.37 -2.78 23.53
C ALA A 129 7.22 -3.45 24.61
N GLU A 130 8.51 -3.72 24.35
CA GLU A 130 9.45 -4.25 25.35
C GLU A 130 9.62 -3.32 26.55
N THR A 131 9.63 -2.01 26.31
CA THR A 131 9.72 -0.97 27.35
C THR A 131 8.37 -0.54 27.91
N GLN A 132 7.26 -1.04 27.34
CA GLN A 132 5.87 -0.67 27.65
C GLN A 132 5.62 0.84 27.57
N SER A 133 6.32 1.54 26.67
CA SER A 133 6.20 2.99 26.51
C SER A 133 6.36 3.38 25.05
N LEU A 134 5.36 4.09 24.51
CA LEU A 134 5.53 4.83 23.27
C LEU A 134 6.46 6.01 23.56
N GLU A 135 7.66 5.97 23.03
CA GLU A 135 8.59 7.09 23.15
C GLU A 135 7.97 8.39 22.61
N VAL A 136 8.54 9.53 22.98
CA VAL A 136 8.13 10.89 22.54
C VAL A 136 7.91 11.00 21.02
N LYS A 137 8.55 10.11 20.24
CA LYS A 137 8.50 10.05 18.78
C LYS A 137 7.16 9.56 18.22
N TRP A 138 6.30 8.88 19.01
CA TRP A 138 5.04 8.32 18.47
C TRP A 138 4.10 9.38 17.91
N ASP A 139 3.97 10.54 18.59
CA ASP A 139 3.17 11.66 18.06
C ASP A 139 3.71 12.16 16.72
N LEU A 140 5.04 12.27 16.59
CA LEU A 140 5.70 12.68 15.36
C LEU A 140 5.50 11.67 14.24
N LEU A 141 5.63 10.37 14.55
CA LEU A 141 5.36 9.28 13.61
C LEU A 141 3.91 9.33 13.15
N ARG A 142 2.93 9.45 14.06
CA ARG A 142 1.51 9.57 13.72
C ARG A 142 1.24 10.72 12.79
N ASP A 143 1.83 11.88 13.03
CA ASP A 143 1.64 13.03 12.15
C ASP A 143 2.23 12.78 10.76
N LYS A 144 3.39 12.12 10.65
CA LYS A 144 3.94 11.72 9.34
C LYS A 144 3.12 10.66 8.63
N LEU A 145 2.57 9.70 9.37
CA LEU A 145 1.66 8.70 8.81
C LEU A 145 0.36 9.36 8.31
N LYS A 146 -0.18 10.36 9.02
CA LYS A 146 -1.33 11.15 8.53
C LYS A 146 -0.99 11.86 7.23
N ASP A 147 0.14 12.57 7.19
CA ASP A 147 0.60 13.29 6.00
C ASP A 147 0.69 12.32 4.80
N LEU A 148 1.36 11.17 4.99
CA LEU A 148 1.49 10.13 3.98
C LEU A 148 0.12 9.61 3.52
N ASN A 149 -0.77 9.31 4.46
CA ASN A 149 -2.07 8.70 4.19
C ASN A 149 -2.96 9.58 3.27
N THR A 150 -2.85 10.92 3.38
CA THR A 150 -3.57 11.85 2.49
C THR A 150 -3.13 11.79 1.03
N LEU A 151 -1.94 11.23 0.74
CA LEU A 151 -1.38 11.12 -0.59
C LEU A 151 -1.63 9.74 -1.24
N LEU A 152 -2.12 8.76 -0.47
CA LEU A 152 -2.32 7.40 -0.98
C LEU A 152 -3.64 7.23 -1.74
N ILE A 153 -4.73 7.76 -1.19
CA ILE A 153 -6.08 7.67 -1.77
C ILE A 153 -6.74 9.05 -1.82
N SER A 154 -7.49 9.28 -2.91
CA SER A 154 -8.33 10.46 -3.10
C SER A 154 -9.75 10.00 -3.42
N ASN A 155 -10.75 10.77 -2.96
CA ASN A 155 -12.16 10.55 -3.30
C ASN A 155 -12.53 11.01 -4.73
N ASP A 156 -11.57 11.56 -5.46
CA ASP A 156 -11.73 12.08 -6.82
C ASP A 156 -10.60 11.55 -7.68
N SER A 157 -10.95 10.84 -8.76
CA SER A 157 -10.02 10.21 -9.71
C SER A 157 -9.18 11.22 -10.48
N SER A 158 -9.61 12.49 -10.55
CA SER A 158 -8.89 13.56 -11.24
C SER A 158 -7.82 14.23 -10.38
N HIS A 159 -7.85 14.02 -9.05
CA HIS A 159 -6.82 14.49 -8.12
C HIS A 159 -5.72 13.47 -7.94
N PHE A 160 -4.51 13.96 -7.63
CA PHE A 160 -3.38 13.10 -7.35
C PHE A 160 -3.70 12.22 -6.13
N SER A 161 -3.49 10.94 -6.30
CA SER A 161 -3.23 9.97 -5.24
C SER A 161 -2.36 8.88 -5.83
N LEU A 162 -1.55 8.21 -5.01
CA LEU A 162 -0.75 7.09 -5.48
C LEU A 162 -1.65 5.99 -6.10
N TYR A 163 -2.83 5.77 -5.51
CA TYR A 163 -3.85 4.87 -6.05
C TYR A 163 -4.29 5.28 -7.46
N ASN A 164 -4.65 6.56 -7.67
CA ASN A 164 -5.13 7.03 -8.98
C ASN A 164 -4.06 6.93 -10.06
N LEU A 165 -2.77 7.11 -9.70
CA LEU A 165 -1.66 6.97 -10.65
C LEU A 165 -1.61 5.58 -11.27
N ILE A 166 -1.90 4.53 -10.51
CA ILE A 166 -1.84 3.17 -11.01
C ILE A 166 -3.18 2.66 -11.55
N SER A 167 -4.29 3.12 -10.97
CA SER A 167 -5.65 2.77 -11.39
C SER A 167 -6.05 3.41 -12.72
N TYR A 168 -5.53 4.61 -13.01
CA TYR A 168 -5.90 5.40 -14.21
C TYR A 168 -4.67 5.95 -14.96
N PRO A 169 -3.69 5.11 -15.36
CA PRO A 169 -2.40 5.58 -15.86
C PRO A 169 -2.54 6.46 -17.12
N GLU A 170 -3.54 6.21 -17.97
CA GLU A 170 -3.81 7.02 -19.16
C GLU A 170 -4.11 8.50 -18.84
N ASP A 171 -4.67 8.78 -17.65
CA ASP A 171 -4.97 10.14 -17.19
C ASP A 171 -3.76 10.86 -16.57
N TRP A 172 -2.70 10.12 -16.23
CA TRP A 172 -1.57 10.61 -15.44
C TRP A 172 -0.25 10.62 -16.18
N ILE A 173 -0.07 9.75 -17.17
CA ILE A 173 1.21 9.50 -17.84
C ILE A 173 1.80 10.74 -18.50
N ASN A 174 0.95 11.62 -19.03
CA ASN A 174 1.36 12.87 -19.67
C ASN A 174 1.43 14.06 -18.69
N LYS A 175 1.38 13.81 -17.37
CA LYS A 175 1.37 14.82 -16.29
C LYS A 175 2.59 14.68 -15.36
N GLU A 176 3.74 14.33 -15.93
CA GLU A 176 4.97 14.04 -15.17
C GLU A 176 5.37 15.13 -14.19
N ASP A 177 5.33 16.39 -14.62
CA ASP A 177 5.69 17.53 -13.77
C ASP A 177 4.84 17.61 -12.49
N ILE A 178 3.58 17.13 -12.55
CA ILE A 178 2.66 17.15 -11.42
C ILE A 178 2.92 15.95 -10.51
N TYR A 179 2.93 14.73 -11.06
CA TYR A 179 3.04 13.55 -10.22
C TYR A 179 4.44 13.38 -9.65
N GLN A 180 5.51 13.79 -10.34
CA GLN A 180 6.88 13.65 -9.84
C GLN A 180 7.11 14.46 -8.56
N VAL A 181 6.55 15.67 -8.49
CA VAL A 181 6.60 16.50 -7.27
C VAL A 181 5.94 15.77 -6.10
N LYS A 182 4.80 15.12 -6.36
CA LYS A 182 4.05 14.37 -5.35
C LYS A 182 4.72 13.05 -4.94
N LEU A 183 5.35 12.33 -5.88
CA LEU A 183 6.16 11.16 -5.54
C LEU A 183 7.39 11.54 -4.68
N ASN A 184 8.03 12.70 -4.96
CA ASN A 184 9.11 13.20 -4.13
C ASN A 184 8.64 13.60 -2.71
N GLU A 185 7.43 14.15 -2.60
CA GLU A 185 6.78 14.45 -1.32
C GLU A 185 6.55 13.16 -0.51
N ILE A 186 5.96 12.12 -1.13
CA ILE A 186 5.80 10.80 -0.51
C ILE A 186 7.14 10.26 -0.04
N ASN A 187 8.15 10.25 -0.90
CA ASN A 187 9.48 9.72 -0.56
C ASN A 187 10.11 10.44 0.64
N SER A 188 9.95 11.76 0.71
CA SER A 188 10.46 12.57 1.84
C SER A 188 9.76 12.21 3.16
N ILE A 189 8.45 11.95 3.12
CA ILE A 189 7.68 11.52 4.30
C ILE A 189 8.08 10.11 4.72
N VAL A 190 8.19 9.19 3.76
CA VAL A 190 8.65 7.81 3.98
C VAL A 190 10.03 7.78 4.63
N TYR A 191 10.97 8.57 4.12
CA TYR A 191 12.30 8.69 4.71
C TYR A 191 12.24 9.20 6.16
N ALA A 192 11.41 10.21 6.43
CA ALA A 192 11.23 10.72 7.79
C ALA A 192 10.63 9.66 8.75
N ILE A 193 9.70 8.83 8.28
CA ILE A 193 9.15 7.70 9.06
C ILE A 193 10.28 6.72 9.39
N LYS A 194 11.06 6.30 8.39
CA LYS A 194 12.19 5.37 8.60
C LYS A 194 13.19 5.92 9.63
N GLU A 195 13.62 7.17 9.49
CA GLU A 195 14.57 7.81 10.42
C GLU A 195 14.01 7.90 11.86
N LEU A 196 12.75 8.33 12.01
CA LEU A 196 12.10 8.42 13.33
C LEU A 196 11.95 7.05 13.99
N SER A 197 11.76 5.99 13.22
CA SER A 197 11.63 4.63 13.72
C SER A 197 12.97 4.02 14.17
N ILE A 198 14.10 4.43 13.58
CA ILE A 198 15.45 3.88 13.91
C ILE A 198 16.08 4.61 15.11
N ALA A 199 15.86 5.91 15.23
CA ALA A 199 16.57 6.73 16.21
C ALA A 199 16.36 6.21 17.65
N GLU A 200 17.44 6.04 18.41
CA GLU A 200 17.46 5.71 19.85
C GLU A 200 16.96 6.87 20.73
#